data_AF-A0A8T4SG90-F1
#
_entry.id   AF-A0A8T4SG90-F1
#
_cell.length_a   1.000
_cell.length_b   1.000
_cell.length_c   1.000
_cell.angle_alpha   90.00
_cell.angle_beta   90.00
_cell.angle_gamma   90.00
#
_symmetry.space_group_name_H-M   'P 1'
#
loop_
_entity.id
_entity.type
_entity.pdbx_description
1 polymer ?
#
loop_
_entity_poly.entity_id
_entity_poly.type
_entity_poly.pdbx_seq_one_letter_code
_entity_poly.pdbx_strand_id
1 'polypeptide(L)'
;MKINKTKLLLLIIIVLSLILRLYSAYHTDVATDEMIYSLIPLNIISAGRLSTVEQSPLYFYLADLGYKIFGELNAVSIRITSIFFGCLAILAIFLLAKEWFKHSGLALWSAFFFAVSGYVLRYTIEMDMVAYSLIAIGIYFLARYWNTEIKKYLYLAFTFLSLSILVKSIALIFLLIAFTAYIISLWKKNSSLELQRPLGLKHHLKTSLKLAALVILIISPVLIYNYLLYQEKGITDYYFSVMAGIGETVHQGLEGKPWALERLKSNLLAKVKQFLTLEGTIFLLGITGLALLWKNDRRTALLSTSLLFIPFIYLAGQTGSASHYLFVPMVFSLMGGYGSIKLNDLLKEKIKIFEIKYIFMGIIIATLFFTAGSLLQVGKLREQSIALALESYSQKAIPDNAVIVIDPRIYYGINAWVFYNKHYLSGTSFPEFIEQISKFNSPTVRAPLFYIECSGETYCGWKPEDYQRIAPFAEELSRALKKKTKKVHEIKAEHHFLVYEGQLTMPFQAYEAIDRSHVFWFYPVGWKYPELAVDYYEVTGGKKLLHNFGLAILWANVIIALLIIPWLFYLVFFKKNKITD
;
A
#
# COMPACT_ATOMS: atom_id res chain seq x y z
N MET A 1 -15.72 -32.04 8.55
CA MET A 1 -14.57 -32.02 7.61
C MET A 1 -13.29 -32.19 8.41
N LYS A 2 -12.41 -33.17 8.10
CA LYS A 2 -11.18 -33.36 8.89
C LYS A 2 -10.12 -32.35 8.44
N ILE A 3 -9.80 -31.36 9.30
CA ILE A 3 -8.65 -30.46 9.11
C ILE A 3 -7.40 -31.29 9.36
N ASN A 4 -6.54 -31.45 8.33
CA ASN A 4 -5.28 -32.15 8.51
C ASN A 4 -4.22 -31.24 9.16
N LYS A 5 -3.12 -31.82 9.63
CA LYS A 5 -2.04 -31.10 10.32
C LYS A 5 -1.53 -29.90 9.50
N THR A 6 -1.33 -30.06 8.19
CA THR A 6 -0.87 -28.98 7.29
C THR A 6 -1.83 -27.80 7.27
N LYS A 7 -3.14 -28.06 7.11
CA LYS A 7 -4.17 -27.01 7.11
C LYS A 7 -4.27 -26.32 8.47
N LEU A 8 -4.18 -27.07 9.57
CA LEU A 8 -4.19 -26.50 10.92
C LEU A 8 -2.98 -25.58 11.13
N LEU A 9 -1.77 -26.02 10.75
CA LEU A 9 -0.56 -25.20 10.85
C LEU A 9 -0.64 -23.93 10.01
N LEU A 10 -1.15 -24.03 8.77
CA LEU A 10 -1.35 -22.86 7.93
C LEU A 10 -2.35 -21.86 8.54
N LEU A 11 -3.43 -22.36 9.16
CA LEU A 11 -4.39 -21.50 9.88
C LEU A 11 -3.71 -20.81 11.06
N ILE A 12 -2.90 -21.52 11.84
CA ILE A 12 -2.11 -20.94 12.94
C ILE A 12 -1.15 -19.86 12.41
N ILE A 13 -0.47 -20.11 11.29
CA ILE A 13 0.42 -19.13 10.66
C ILE A 13 -0.35 -17.86 10.27
N ILE A 14 -1.55 -17.98 9.70
CA ILE A 14 -2.38 -16.83 9.32
C ILE A 14 -2.83 -16.04 10.55
N VAL A 15 -3.32 -16.73 11.59
CA VAL A 15 -3.75 -16.09 12.85
C VAL A 15 -2.58 -15.37 13.52
N LEU A 16 -1.42 -16.03 13.62
CA LEU A 16 -0.20 -15.42 14.12
C LEU A 16 0.13 -14.15 13.34
N SER A 17 0.12 -14.23 12.01
CA SER A 17 0.46 -13.09 11.17
C SER A 17 -0.52 -11.93 11.27
N LEU A 18 -1.82 -12.21 11.44
CA LEU A 18 -2.82 -11.19 11.71
C LEU A 18 -2.53 -10.46 13.03
N ILE A 19 -2.24 -11.21 14.10
CA ILE A 19 -1.90 -10.63 15.41
C ILE A 19 -0.65 -9.75 15.30
N LEU A 20 0.41 -10.24 14.66
CA LEU A 20 1.66 -9.50 14.51
C LEU A 20 1.47 -8.22 13.66
N ARG A 21 0.67 -8.28 12.60
CA ARG A 21 0.36 -7.10 11.77
C ARG A 21 -0.52 -6.09 12.48
N LEU A 22 -1.52 -6.53 13.25
CA LEU A 22 -2.35 -5.63 14.07
C LEU A 22 -1.50 -4.94 15.14
N TYR A 23 -0.61 -5.69 15.80
CA TYR A 23 0.35 -5.11 16.74
C TYR A 23 1.22 -4.05 16.04
N SER A 24 1.79 -4.37 14.89
CA SER A 24 2.62 -3.42 14.16
C SER A 24 1.82 -2.19 13.71
N ALA A 25 0.63 -2.38 13.14
CA ALA A 25 -0.24 -1.31 12.68
C ALA A 25 -0.72 -0.40 13.82
N TYR A 26 -0.86 -0.92 15.04
CA TYR A 26 -1.18 -0.08 16.18
C TYR A 26 0.03 0.77 16.62
N HIS A 27 1.26 0.28 16.46
CA HIS A 27 2.45 0.93 17.00
C HIS A 27 3.28 1.72 15.97
N THR A 28 3.11 1.50 14.67
CA THR A 28 3.84 2.25 13.64
C THR A 28 3.28 3.67 13.53
N ASP A 29 4.16 4.66 13.53
CA ASP A 29 3.86 6.06 13.20
C ASP A 29 3.20 6.20 11.81
N VAL A 30 2.45 7.27 11.57
CA VAL A 30 1.80 7.53 10.29
C VAL A 30 2.74 8.34 9.41
N ALA A 31 3.29 7.71 8.37
CA ALA A 31 4.20 8.37 7.45
C ALA A 31 3.46 9.42 6.60
N THR A 32 4.20 10.37 6.03
CA THR A 32 3.65 11.41 5.13
C THR A 32 2.83 10.83 3.98
N ASP A 33 3.38 9.85 3.26
CA ASP A 33 2.68 9.18 2.15
C ASP A 33 1.42 8.46 2.66
N GLU A 34 1.47 7.89 3.86
CA GLU A 34 0.32 7.22 4.46
C GLU A 34 -0.79 8.20 4.87
N MET A 35 -0.47 9.43 5.29
CA MET A 35 -1.47 10.49 5.51
C MET A 35 -2.21 10.81 4.21
N ILE A 36 -1.49 10.91 3.09
CA ILE A 36 -2.06 11.15 1.76
C ILE A 36 -2.97 9.98 1.37
N TYR A 37 -2.43 8.76 1.38
CA TYR A 37 -3.13 7.57 0.91
C TYR A 37 -4.20 7.04 1.88
N SER A 38 -4.33 7.61 3.07
CA SER A 38 -5.44 7.34 4.00
C SER A 38 -6.56 8.38 3.94
N LEU A 39 -6.26 9.63 3.55
CA LEU A 39 -7.27 10.68 3.42
C LEU A 39 -7.96 10.66 2.05
N ILE A 40 -7.24 10.41 0.97
CA ILE A 40 -7.82 10.33 -0.39
C ILE A 40 -8.96 9.30 -0.49
N PRO A 41 -8.86 8.08 0.08
CA PRO A 41 -9.94 7.11 0.01
C PRO A 41 -11.20 7.49 0.79
N LEU A 42 -11.09 8.32 1.84
CA LEU A 42 -12.18 8.57 2.78
C LEU A 42 -13.42 9.13 2.06
N ASN A 43 -14.50 8.35 1.96
CA ASN A 43 -15.74 8.67 1.22
C ASN A 43 -15.61 8.80 -0.31
N ILE A 44 -14.52 8.32 -0.93
CA ILE A 44 -14.34 8.41 -2.39
C ILE A 44 -15.46 7.71 -3.17
N ILE A 45 -16.04 6.64 -2.62
CA ILE A 45 -17.15 5.92 -3.25
C ILE A 45 -18.39 6.80 -3.30
N SER A 46 -18.69 7.49 -2.19
CA SER A 46 -19.85 8.38 -2.09
C SER A 46 -19.69 9.59 -3.02
N ALA A 47 -18.45 10.02 -3.26
CA ALA A 47 -18.12 11.07 -4.22
C ALA A 47 -18.26 10.64 -5.69
N GLY A 48 -18.46 9.35 -5.98
CA GLY A 48 -18.67 8.84 -7.33
C GLY A 48 -17.45 9.02 -8.27
N ARG A 49 -16.23 9.07 -7.71
CA ARG A 49 -14.99 9.32 -8.46
C ARG A 49 -14.45 8.03 -9.09
N LEU A 50 -13.99 8.12 -10.34
CA LEU A 50 -13.35 7.01 -11.05
C LEU A 50 -11.90 6.78 -10.64
N SER A 51 -11.16 7.85 -10.39
CA SER A 51 -9.74 7.87 -10.04
C SER A 51 -9.40 9.24 -9.46
N THR A 52 -8.12 9.46 -9.20
CA THR A 52 -7.49 10.72 -8.81
C THR A 52 -6.23 10.95 -9.65
N VAL A 53 -5.61 12.13 -9.54
CA VAL A 53 -4.32 12.46 -10.19
C VAL A 53 -3.15 11.54 -9.83
N GLU A 54 -3.23 10.80 -8.72
CA GLU A 54 -2.18 9.87 -8.27
C GLU A 54 -2.42 8.41 -8.66
N GLN A 55 -3.53 8.10 -9.36
CA GLN A 55 -3.93 6.75 -9.79
C GLN A 55 -3.80 5.65 -8.72
N SER A 56 -4.89 5.29 -8.03
CA SER A 56 -4.99 4.00 -7.31
C SER A 56 -6.45 3.60 -7.07
N PRO A 57 -7.33 3.65 -8.08
CA PRO A 57 -8.78 3.62 -7.85
C PRO A 57 -9.27 2.34 -7.16
N LEU A 58 -8.66 1.19 -7.46
CA LEU A 58 -9.04 -0.06 -6.78
C LEU A 58 -8.65 -0.03 -5.30
N TYR A 59 -7.46 0.48 -4.96
CA TYR A 59 -7.04 0.61 -3.56
C TYR A 59 -7.95 1.55 -2.80
N PHE A 60 -8.25 2.73 -3.37
CA PHE A 60 -9.08 3.73 -2.70
C PHE A 60 -10.48 3.22 -2.42
N TYR A 61 -11.10 2.49 -3.35
CA TYR A 61 -12.41 1.87 -3.09
C TYR A 61 -12.32 0.78 -2.01
N LEU A 62 -11.28 -0.04 -2.02
CA LEU A 62 -11.10 -1.06 -0.97
C LEU A 62 -10.82 -0.44 0.41
N ALA A 63 -10.07 0.66 0.48
CA ALA A 63 -9.79 1.39 1.70
C ALA A 63 -11.05 2.09 2.25
N ASP A 64 -11.85 2.75 1.41
CA ASP A 64 -13.12 3.36 1.83
C ASP A 64 -14.12 2.33 2.38
N LEU A 65 -14.21 1.15 1.74
CA LEU A 65 -14.99 0.03 2.28
C LEU A 65 -14.42 -0.44 3.63
N GLY A 66 -13.09 -0.45 3.78
CA GLY A 66 -12.43 -0.72 5.05
C GLY A 66 -12.88 0.25 6.15
N TYR A 67 -12.90 1.55 5.86
CA TYR A 67 -13.35 2.57 6.82
C TYR A 67 -14.83 2.39 7.18
N LYS A 68 -15.68 2.10 6.20
CA LYS A 68 -17.11 1.83 6.44
C LYS A 68 -17.38 0.61 7.32
N ILE A 69 -16.51 -0.40 7.28
CA ILE A 69 -16.67 -1.65 8.05
C ILE A 69 -16.02 -1.55 9.44
N PHE A 70 -14.81 -0.98 9.51
CA PHE A 70 -13.98 -0.99 10.72
C PHE A 70 -13.98 0.33 11.49
N GLY A 71 -14.72 1.33 11.00
CA GLY A 71 -14.91 2.63 11.63
C GLY A 71 -13.96 3.71 11.12
N GLU A 72 -13.95 4.81 11.86
CA GLU A 72 -13.23 6.05 11.59
C GLU A 72 -11.72 5.90 11.35
N LEU A 73 -11.09 6.93 10.76
CA LEU A 73 -9.65 6.94 10.50
C LEU A 73 -8.86 6.90 11.81
N ASN A 74 -8.06 5.87 11.98
CA ASN A 74 -7.10 5.69 13.06
C ASN A 74 -5.92 4.83 12.56
N ALA A 75 -4.87 4.71 13.37
CA ALA A 75 -3.64 3.99 13.00
C ALA A 75 -3.88 2.56 12.44
N VAL A 76 -4.91 1.87 12.91
CA VAL A 76 -5.22 0.50 12.50
C VAL A 76 -6.15 0.50 11.28
N SER A 77 -7.21 1.32 11.29
CA SER A 77 -8.20 1.33 10.19
C SER A 77 -7.58 1.76 8.86
N ILE A 78 -6.63 2.71 8.87
CA ILE A 78 -5.92 3.13 7.64
C ILE A 78 -5.09 2.01 7.00
N ARG A 79 -4.66 1.02 7.79
CA ARG A 79 -3.85 -0.12 7.35
C ARG A 79 -4.67 -1.38 7.12
N ILE A 80 -5.95 -1.40 7.47
CA ILE A 80 -6.73 -2.64 7.59
C ILE A 80 -6.80 -3.40 6.27
N THR A 81 -6.98 -2.69 5.15
CA THR A 81 -6.97 -3.27 3.80
C THR A 81 -5.63 -3.96 3.52
N SER A 82 -4.52 -3.30 3.82
CA SER A 82 -3.17 -3.82 3.65
C SER A 82 -2.89 -5.02 4.57
N ILE A 83 -3.41 -5.01 5.80
CA ILE A 83 -3.33 -6.13 6.74
C ILE A 83 -4.07 -7.36 6.21
N PHE A 84 -5.30 -7.20 5.71
CA PHE A 84 -6.09 -8.30 5.15
C PHE A 84 -5.42 -8.90 3.92
N PHE A 85 -4.97 -8.06 2.98
CA PHE A 85 -4.27 -8.55 1.80
C PHE A 85 -2.91 -9.15 2.16
N GLY A 86 -2.19 -8.62 3.15
CA GLY A 86 -0.96 -9.24 3.67
C GLY A 86 -1.20 -10.63 4.27
N CYS A 87 -2.33 -10.85 4.93
CA CYS A 87 -2.73 -12.20 5.36
C CYS A 87 -3.12 -13.09 4.17
N LEU A 88 -3.78 -12.53 3.15
CA LEU A 88 -4.11 -13.23 1.90
C LEU A 88 -2.85 -13.66 1.13
N ALA A 89 -1.79 -12.85 1.14
CA ALA A 89 -0.51 -13.18 0.53
C ALA A 89 0.12 -14.44 1.13
N ILE A 90 -0.09 -14.74 2.41
CA ILE A 90 0.37 -16.00 3.04
C ILE A 90 -0.26 -17.21 2.34
N LEU A 91 -1.57 -17.15 2.07
CA LEU A 91 -2.28 -18.20 1.32
C LEU A 91 -1.77 -18.31 -0.12
N ALA A 92 -1.55 -17.17 -0.78
CA ALA A 92 -1.01 -17.13 -2.14
C ALA A 92 0.40 -17.74 -2.21
N ILE A 93 1.28 -17.39 -1.27
CA ILE A 93 2.65 -17.92 -1.15
C ILE A 93 2.63 -19.42 -0.86
N PHE A 94 1.76 -19.89 0.04
CA PHE A 94 1.57 -21.32 0.30
C PHE A 94 1.15 -22.06 -0.97
N LEU A 95 0.14 -21.56 -1.68
CA LEU A 95 -0.36 -22.17 -2.91
C LEU A 95 0.68 -22.15 -4.02
N LEU A 96 1.41 -21.05 -4.18
CA LEU A 96 2.48 -20.88 -5.16
C LEU A 96 3.65 -21.84 -4.89
N ALA A 97 4.15 -21.90 -3.66
CA ALA A 97 5.19 -22.83 -3.26
C ALA A 97 4.76 -24.29 -3.46
N LYS A 98 3.51 -24.62 -3.11
CA LYS A 98 2.96 -25.96 -3.37
C LYS A 98 2.86 -26.25 -4.86
N GLU A 99 2.53 -25.26 -5.69
CA GLU A 99 2.42 -25.41 -7.13
C GLU A 99 3.79 -25.61 -7.81
N TRP A 100 4.81 -24.87 -7.38
CA TRP A 100 6.17 -25.00 -7.93
C TRP A 100 6.89 -26.26 -7.47
N PHE A 101 6.84 -26.56 -6.17
CA PHE A 101 7.70 -27.58 -5.57
C PHE A 101 7.00 -28.89 -5.23
N LYS A 102 5.66 -28.92 -5.37
CA LYS A 102 4.81 -30.10 -5.04
C LYS A 102 5.04 -30.64 -3.62
N HIS A 103 5.49 -29.78 -2.70
CA HIS A 103 5.89 -30.21 -1.36
C HIS A 103 5.20 -29.36 -0.28
N SER A 104 4.30 -29.97 0.50
CA SER A 104 3.49 -29.25 1.50
C SER A 104 4.31 -28.66 2.66
N GLY A 105 5.37 -29.34 3.12
CA GLY A 105 6.25 -28.82 4.18
C GLY A 105 7.00 -27.55 3.77
N LEU A 106 7.63 -27.55 2.60
CA LEU A 106 8.21 -26.35 1.98
C LEU A 106 7.20 -25.21 1.89
N ALA A 107 5.99 -25.48 1.39
CA ALA A 107 4.95 -24.47 1.30
C ALA A 107 4.58 -23.85 2.66
N LEU A 108 4.53 -24.66 3.73
CA LEU A 108 4.35 -24.16 5.09
C LEU A 108 5.52 -23.27 5.53
N TRP A 109 6.77 -23.64 5.23
CA TRP A 109 7.93 -22.81 5.53
C TRP A 109 7.89 -21.47 4.81
N SER A 110 7.55 -21.46 3.52
CA SER A 110 7.41 -20.21 2.76
C SER A 110 6.31 -19.31 3.34
N ALA A 111 5.17 -19.90 3.70
CA ALA A 111 4.08 -19.17 4.36
C ALA A 111 4.51 -18.63 5.73
N PHE A 112 5.20 -19.45 6.54
CA PHE A 112 5.71 -19.06 7.84
C PHE A 112 6.71 -17.91 7.74
N PHE A 113 7.73 -18.00 6.87
CA PHE A 113 8.71 -16.93 6.70
C PHE A 113 8.07 -15.60 6.30
N PHE A 114 7.13 -15.61 5.36
CA PHE A 114 6.42 -14.37 5.00
C PHE A 114 5.58 -13.84 6.16
N ALA A 115 4.95 -14.73 6.94
CA ALA A 115 4.09 -14.37 8.05
C ALA A 115 4.83 -13.67 9.20
N VAL A 116 6.11 -14.00 9.40
CA VAL A 116 6.93 -13.46 10.51
C VAL A 116 8.07 -12.55 10.05
N SER A 117 8.16 -12.23 8.74
CA SER A 117 9.16 -11.32 8.21
C SER A 117 9.06 -9.95 8.89
N GLY A 118 10.13 -9.53 9.59
CA GLY A 118 10.18 -8.22 10.24
C GLY A 118 10.03 -7.07 9.25
N TYR A 119 10.56 -7.23 8.03
CA TYR A 119 10.39 -6.26 6.94
C TYR A 119 8.91 -6.14 6.56
N VAL A 120 8.23 -7.26 6.33
CA VAL A 120 6.80 -7.28 5.99
C VAL A 120 5.96 -6.67 7.11
N LEU A 121 6.21 -7.03 8.37
CA LEU A 121 5.44 -6.50 9.50
C LEU A 121 5.55 -4.98 9.60
N ARG A 122 6.78 -4.44 9.50
CA ARG A 122 7.02 -2.99 9.58
C ARG A 122 6.40 -2.19 8.44
N TYR A 123 6.41 -2.77 7.23
CA TYR A 123 6.00 -2.07 6.02
C TYR A 123 4.69 -2.58 5.43
N THR A 124 3.85 -3.28 6.20
CA THR A 124 2.45 -3.55 5.83
C THR A 124 1.60 -2.28 6.00
N ILE A 125 1.98 -1.25 5.24
CA ILE A 125 1.34 0.05 5.15
C ILE A 125 0.99 0.31 3.69
N GLU A 126 0.07 1.24 3.45
CA GLU A 126 -0.25 1.75 2.11
C GLU A 126 -0.71 0.67 1.10
N MET A 127 -0.83 1.05 -0.16
CA MET A 127 -1.29 0.22 -1.27
C MET A 127 -0.33 -0.90 -1.71
N ASP A 128 0.97 -0.80 -1.37
CA ASP A 128 2.00 -1.74 -1.85
C ASP A 128 1.68 -3.19 -1.45
N MET A 129 1.28 -3.42 -0.20
CA MET A 129 0.94 -4.77 0.26
C MET A 129 -0.23 -5.36 -0.54
N VAL A 130 -1.24 -4.56 -0.86
CA VAL A 130 -2.40 -5.00 -1.66
C VAL A 130 -1.95 -5.37 -3.07
N ALA A 131 -1.12 -4.53 -3.71
CA ALA A 131 -0.61 -4.77 -5.05
C ALA A 131 0.21 -6.07 -5.11
N TYR A 132 1.17 -6.25 -4.19
CA TYR A 132 2.02 -7.43 -4.16
C TYR A 132 1.27 -8.71 -3.79
N SER A 133 0.22 -8.62 -2.98
CA SER A 133 -0.68 -9.75 -2.71
C SER A 133 -1.41 -10.20 -3.97
N LEU A 134 -1.93 -9.26 -4.76
CA LEU A 134 -2.57 -9.54 -6.05
C LEU A 134 -1.57 -10.09 -7.08
N ILE A 135 -0.34 -9.56 -7.10
CA ILE A 135 0.76 -10.10 -7.92
C ILE A 135 1.04 -11.56 -7.53
N ALA A 136 1.19 -11.88 -6.24
CA ALA A 136 1.43 -13.25 -5.77
C ALA A 136 0.35 -14.23 -6.27
N ILE A 137 -0.92 -13.80 -6.21
CA ILE A 137 -2.07 -14.56 -6.70
C ILE A 137 -2.01 -14.73 -8.23
N GLY A 138 -1.68 -13.66 -8.96
CA GLY A 138 -1.49 -13.71 -10.41
C GLY A 138 -0.39 -14.70 -10.81
N ILE A 139 0.75 -14.67 -10.13
CA ILE A 139 1.88 -15.59 -10.37
C ILE A 139 1.52 -17.03 -10.01
N TYR A 140 0.75 -17.27 -8.94
CA TYR A 140 0.19 -18.59 -8.63
C TYR A 140 -0.66 -19.14 -9.79
N PHE A 141 -1.58 -18.35 -10.34
CA PHE A 141 -2.39 -18.81 -11.46
C PHE A 141 -1.56 -19.00 -12.74
N LEU A 142 -0.52 -18.19 -12.97
CA LEU A 142 0.41 -18.40 -14.08
C LEU A 142 1.16 -19.74 -13.93
N ALA A 143 1.66 -20.03 -12.73
CA ALA A 143 2.29 -21.31 -12.42
C ALA A 143 1.32 -22.49 -12.63
N ARG A 144 0.07 -22.33 -12.21
CA ARG A 144 -0.98 -23.35 -12.41
C ARG A 144 -1.31 -23.53 -13.89
N TYR A 145 -1.35 -22.46 -14.68
CA TYR A 145 -1.50 -22.55 -16.13
C TYR A 145 -0.36 -23.35 -16.75
N TRP A 146 0.89 -23.09 -16.37
CA TRP A 146 2.03 -23.83 -16.89
C TRP A 146 2.01 -25.33 -16.60
N ASN A 147 1.45 -25.72 -15.46
CA ASN A 147 1.38 -27.13 -15.06
C ASN A 147 0.14 -27.86 -15.61
N THR A 148 -0.91 -27.14 -15.99
CA THR A 148 -2.20 -27.75 -16.41
C THR A 148 -2.61 -27.43 -17.84
N GLU A 149 -2.01 -26.41 -18.44
CA GLU A 149 -2.36 -25.80 -19.73
C GLU A 149 -3.82 -25.31 -19.84
N ILE A 150 -4.56 -25.26 -18.72
CA ILE A 150 -5.94 -24.79 -18.69
C ILE A 150 -5.95 -23.26 -18.77
N LYS A 151 -6.42 -22.73 -19.91
CA LYS A 151 -6.47 -21.28 -20.20
C LYS A 151 -7.20 -20.44 -19.16
N LYS A 152 -8.17 -21.01 -18.43
CA LYS A 152 -8.84 -20.32 -17.32
C LYS A 152 -7.82 -19.73 -16.33
N TYR A 153 -6.77 -20.47 -15.99
CA TYR A 153 -5.74 -19.98 -15.07
C TYR A 153 -4.88 -18.87 -15.70
N LEU A 154 -4.66 -18.89 -17.01
CA LEU A 154 -3.97 -17.79 -17.70
C LEU A 154 -4.80 -16.50 -17.64
N TYR A 155 -6.11 -16.59 -17.91
CA TYR A 155 -7.00 -15.43 -17.79
C TYR A 155 -7.03 -14.90 -16.35
N LEU A 156 -7.13 -15.78 -15.36
CA LEU A 156 -7.08 -15.39 -13.94
C LEU A 156 -5.74 -14.72 -13.58
N ALA A 157 -4.61 -15.23 -14.06
CA ALA A 157 -3.31 -14.63 -13.82
C ALA A 157 -3.27 -13.18 -14.31
N PHE A 158 -3.70 -12.94 -15.54
CA PHE A 158 -3.73 -11.61 -16.12
C PHE A 158 -4.79 -10.72 -15.47
N THR A 159 -5.93 -11.25 -15.03
CA THR A 159 -6.90 -10.50 -14.24
C THR A 159 -6.27 -9.95 -12.96
N PHE A 160 -5.63 -10.78 -12.14
CA PHE A 160 -5.05 -10.32 -10.87
C PHE A 160 -3.83 -9.40 -11.06
N LEU A 161 -3.03 -9.62 -12.11
CA LEU A 161 -1.95 -8.70 -12.46
C LEU A 161 -2.51 -7.34 -12.93
N SER A 162 -3.58 -7.31 -13.72
CA SER A 162 -4.25 -6.05 -14.09
C SER A 162 -4.91 -5.35 -12.90
N LEU A 163 -5.52 -6.09 -11.98
CA LEU A 163 -6.03 -5.51 -10.73
C LEU A 163 -4.89 -4.90 -9.90
N SER A 164 -3.71 -5.53 -9.86
CA SER A 164 -2.56 -4.96 -9.16
C SER A 164 -2.07 -3.63 -9.76
N ILE A 165 -2.24 -3.41 -11.07
CA ILE A 165 -1.94 -2.12 -11.73
C ILE A 165 -2.91 -1.03 -11.25
N LEU A 166 -4.19 -1.36 -11.07
CA LEU A 166 -5.19 -0.42 -10.52
C LEU A 166 -4.98 -0.08 -9.04
N VAL A 167 -4.21 -0.91 -8.33
CA VAL A 167 -3.76 -0.61 -6.97
C VAL A 167 -2.50 0.24 -7.01
N LYS A 168 -1.52 -0.11 -7.85
CA LYS A 168 -0.30 0.65 -8.02
C LYS A 168 0.29 0.44 -9.41
N SER A 169 0.55 1.54 -10.12
CA SER A 169 1.02 1.54 -11.51
C SER A 169 2.31 0.73 -11.73
N ILE A 170 3.21 0.69 -10.74
CA ILE A 170 4.45 -0.08 -10.81
C ILE A 170 4.25 -1.59 -11.01
N ALA A 171 3.08 -2.11 -10.66
CA ALA A 171 2.72 -3.50 -10.91
C ALA A 171 2.76 -3.87 -12.41
N LEU A 172 2.75 -2.88 -13.32
CA LEU A 172 2.90 -3.09 -14.76
C LEU A 172 4.19 -3.88 -15.09
N ILE A 173 5.29 -3.66 -14.36
CA ILE A 173 6.55 -4.40 -14.56
C ILE A 173 6.32 -5.91 -14.36
N PHE A 174 5.52 -6.29 -13.35
CA PHE A 174 5.22 -7.69 -13.07
C PHE A 174 4.31 -8.30 -14.13
N LEU A 175 3.36 -7.53 -14.69
CA LEU A 175 2.57 -7.96 -15.84
C LEU A 175 3.47 -8.24 -17.05
N LEU A 176 4.44 -7.37 -17.34
CA LEU A 176 5.39 -7.56 -18.44
C LEU A 176 6.26 -8.81 -18.23
N ILE A 177 6.74 -9.05 -17.01
CA ILE A 177 7.48 -10.28 -16.66
C ILE A 177 6.61 -11.53 -16.90
N ALA A 178 5.36 -11.51 -16.43
CA ALA A 178 4.42 -12.61 -16.62
C ALA A 178 4.09 -12.86 -18.10
N PHE A 179 3.92 -11.80 -18.88
CA PHE A 179 3.69 -11.88 -20.32
C PHE A 179 4.90 -12.43 -21.07
N THR A 180 6.11 -11.93 -20.78
CA THR A 180 7.34 -12.49 -21.35
C THR A 180 7.51 -13.96 -20.99
N ALA A 181 7.25 -14.34 -19.73
CA ALA A 181 7.33 -15.72 -19.29
C ALA A 181 6.28 -16.62 -19.99
N TYR A 182 5.09 -16.09 -20.28
CA TYR A 182 4.08 -16.75 -21.13
C TYR A 182 4.61 -16.94 -22.55
N ILE A 183 5.15 -15.91 -23.20
CA ILE A 183 5.69 -16.00 -24.58
C ILE A 183 6.85 -17.00 -24.66
N ILE A 184 7.78 -16.97 -23.72
CA ILE A 184 8.88 -17.95 -23.63
C ILE A 184 8.33 -19.37 -23.50
N SER A 185 7.26 -19.56 -22.71
CA SER A 185 6.63 -20.88 -22.56
C SER A 185 6.02 -21.41 -23.85
N LEU A 186 5.48 -20.53 -24.70
CA LEU A 186 4.98 -20.89 -26.02
C LEU A 186 6.12 -21.28 -26.96
N TRP A 187 7.21 -20.50 -26.96
CA TRP A 187 8.35 -20.73 -27.83
C TRP A 187 9.00 -22.10 -27.58
N LYS A 188 9.24 -22.44 -26.31
CA LYS A 188 9.84 -23.73 -25.92
C LYS A 188 8.97 -24.94 -26.32
N LYS A 189 7.65 -24.80 -26.31
CA LYS A 189 6.72 -25.87 -26.71
C LYS A 189 6.73 -26.10 -28.23
N ASN A 190 6.87 -25.03 -29.01
CA ASN A 190 6.95 -25.11 -30.46
C ASN A 190 8.33 -25.52 -30.96
N SER A 191 9.41 -25.31 -30.21
CA SER A 191 10.75 -25.81 -30.61
C SER A 191 10.89 -27.33 -30.47
N SER A 192 10.07 -27.99 -29.65
CA SER A 192 10.10 -29.44 -29.44
C SER A 192 9.16 -30.24 -30.36
N LEU A 193 8.25 -29.57 -31.05
CA LEU A 193 7.32 -30.17 -32.01
C LEU A 193 7.69 -29.62 -33.38
N GLU A 194 8.08 -30.49 -34.32
CA GLU A 194 8.53 -30.12 -35.67
C GLU A 194 7.75 -28.93 -36.25
N LEU A 195 8.53 -27.98 -36.75
CA LEU A 195 8.24 -26.62 -37.21
C LEU A 195 7.21 -26.51 -38.36
N GLN A 196 6.24 -27.43 -38.48
CA GLN A 196 5.45 -27.64 -39.69
C GLN A 196 3.99 -27.15 -39.64
N ARG A 197 3.51 -26.45 -38.60
CA ARG A 197 2.11 -25.97 -38.57
C ARG A 197 1.94 -24.46 -38.34
N PRO A 198 1.69 -23.65 -39.40
CA PRO A 198 1.31 -22.23 -39.28
C PRO A 198 -0.01 -21.99 -38.51
N LEU A 199 -0.77 -23.06 -38.22
CA LEU A 199 -1.99 -23.03 -37.40
C LEU A 199 -1.74 -22.65 -35.93
N GLY A 200 -0.55 -22.94 -35.37
CA GLY A 200 -0.22 -22.62 -33.97
C GLY A 200 -0.14 -21.12 -33.68
N LEU A 201 0.49 -20.35 -34.59
CA LEU A 201 0.72 -18.91 -34.41
C LEU A 201 -0.60 -18.12 -34.32
N LYS A 202 -1.58 -18.44 -35.18
CA LYS A 202 -2.91 -17.80 -35.17
C LYS A 202 -3.63 -18.00 -33.84
N HIS A 203 -3.50 -19.18 -33.24
CA HIS A 203 -4.14 -19.50 -31.97
C HIS A 203 -3.52 -18.75 -30.78
N HIS A 204 -2.19 -18.63 -30.77
CA HIS A 204 -1.47 -17.86 -29.76
C HIS A 204 -1.74 -16.37 -29.88
N LEU A 205 -1.72 -15.81 -31.10
CA LEU A 205 -2.07 -14.41 -31.35
C LEU A 205 -3.50 -14.10 -30.87
N LYS A 206 -4.48 -14.96 -31.19
CA LYS A 206 -5.87 -14.81 -30.70
C LYS A 206 -5.94 -14.83 -29.17
N THR A 207 -5.12 -15.64 -28.51
CA THR A 207 -5.08 -15.69 -27.04
C THR A 207 -4.43 -14.42 -26.48
N SER A 208 -3.32 -13.95 -27.05
CA SER A 208 -2.66 -12.70 -26.65
C SER A 208 -3.56 -11.47 -26.84
N LEU A 209 -4.31 -11.37 -27.95
CA LEU A 209 -5.28 -10.30 -28.18
C LEU A 209 -6.41 -10.33 -27.14
N LYS A 210 -6.90 -11.51 -26.76
CA LYS A 210 -7.89 -11.64 -25.68
C LYS A 210 -7.32 -11.22 -24.32
N LEU A 211 -6.06 -11.52 -24.04
CA LEU A 211 -5.40 -11.07 -22.81
C LEU A 211 -5.22 -9.55 -22.81
N ALA A 212 -4.79 -8.96 -23.93
CA ALA A 212 -4.69 -7.51 -24.08
C ALA A 212 -6.04 -6.82 -23.88
N ALA A 213 -7.10 -7.32 -24.54
CA ALA A 213 -8.46 -6.80 -24.36
C ALA A 213 -8.95 -6.92 -22.90
N LEU A 214 -8.63 -8.04 -22.22
CA LEU A 214 -8.94 -8.22 -20.80
C LEU A 214 -8.21 -7.20 -19.91
N VAL A 215 -6.91 -7.00 -20.15
CA VAL A 215 -6.09 -6.02 -19.42
C VAL A 215 -6.67 -4.61 -19.62
N ILE A 216 -6.92 -4.22 -20.87
CA ILE A 216 -7.51 -2.92 -21.23
C ILE A 216 -8.88 -2.73 -20.56
N LEU A 217 -9.73 -3.76 -20.58
CA LEU A 217 -11.04 -3.70 -19.94
C LEU A 217 -10.91 -3.46 -18.43
N ILE A 218 -10.02 -4.18 -17.74
CA ILE A 218 -9.81 -4.02 -16.29
C ILE A 218 -9.28 -2.62 -15.98
N ILE A 219 -8.28 -2.12 -16.72
CA ILE A 219 -7.69 -0.80 -16.47
C ILE A 219 -8.50 0.37 -17.04
N SER A 220 -9.59 0.09 -17.75
CA SER A 220 -10.39 1.11 -18.43
C SER A 220 -10.96 2.22 -17.51
N PRO A 221 -11.22 2.04 -16.20
CA PRO A 221 -11.64 3.16 -15.35
C PRO A 221 -10.62 4.31 -15.34
N VAL A 222 -9.31 3.99 -15.35
CA VAL A 222 -8.23 5.00 -15.42
C VAL A 222 -8.19 5.65 -16.81
N LEU A 223 -8.37 4.87 -17.88
CA LEU A 223 -8.40 5.39 -19.25
C LEU A 223 -9.59 6.33 -19.48
N ILE A 224 -10.76 5.93 -18.99
CA ILE A 224 -12.00 6.72 -19.06
C ILE A 224 -11.85 8.00 -18.24
N TYR A 225 -11.34 7.90 -17.02
CA TYR A 225 -11.07 9.05 -16.16
C TYR A 225 -10.17 10.07 -16.86
N ASN A 226 -9.03 9.66 -17.42
CA ASN A 226 -8.13 10.56 -18.13
C ASN A 226 -8.76 11.15 -19.39
N TYR A 227 -9.55 10.37 -20.14
CA TYR A 227 -10.27 10.87 -21.29
C TYR A 227 -11.27 11.97 -20.89
N LEU A 228 -12.07 11.74 -19.84
CA LEU A 228 -13.06 12.71 -19.35
C LEU A 228 -12.38 13.97 -18.82
N LEU A 229 -11.33 13.81 -18.01
CA LEU A 229 -10.57 14.91 -17.44
C LEU A 229 -9.91 15.76 -18.53
N TYR A 230 -9.30 15.12 -19.54
CA TYR A 230 -8.71 15.83 -20.66
C TYR A 230 -9.76 16.61 -21.47
N GLN A 231 -10.91 15.99 -21.75
CA GLN A 231 -12.00 16.63 -22.50
C GLN A 231 -12.61 17.84 -21.82
N GLU A 232 -12.50 17.95 -20.48
CA GLU A 232 -13.12 19.05 -19.72
C GLU A 232 -12.11 20.09 -19.26
N LYS A 233 -10.93 19.66 -18.81
CA LYS A 233 -9.91 20.53 -18.21
C LYS A 233 -8.62 20.64 -19.02
N GLY A 234 -8.44 19.84 -20.06
CA GLY A 234 -7.18 19.80 -20.82
C GLY A 234 -5.99 19.23 -20.03
N ILE A 235 -6.24 18.55 -18.92
CA ILE A 235 -5.22 17.92 -18.08
C ILE A 235 -5.43 16.40 -18.01
N THR A 236 -4.41 15.68 -17.60
CA THR A 236 -4.47 14.23 -17.31
C THR A 236 -3.91 13.98 -15.92
N ASP A 237 -4.01 12.75 -15.40
CA ASP A 237 -3.31 12.40 -14.17
C ASP A 237 -1.78 12.48 -14.33
N TYR A 238 -1.08 12.34 -13.21
CA TYR A 238 0.38 12.46 -13.16
C TYR A 238 1.09 11.55 -14.16
N TYR A 239 0.69 10.29 -14.29
CA TYR A 239 1.40 9.33 -15.13
C TYR A 239 1.18 9.57 -16.62
N PHE A 240 -0.04 9.89 -17.03
CA PHE A 240 -0.33 10.29 -18.41
C PHE A 240 0.32 11.64 -18.73
N SER A 241 0.36 12.56 -17.77
CA SER A 241 1.01 13.85 -17.91
C SER A 241 2.51 13.69 -18.19
N VAL A 242 3.22 12.90 -17.39
CA VAL A 242 4.65 12.62 -17.58
C VAL A 242 4.94 11.91 -18.91
N MET A 243 4.05 11.03 -19.38
CA MET A 243 4.26 10.29 -20.63
C MET A 243 3.92 11.11 -21.88
N ALA A 244 2.88 11.95 -21.84
CA ALA A 244 2.33 12.64 -23.00
C ALA A 244 2.58 14.17 -23.00
N GLY A 245 3.13 14.73 -21.92
CA GLY A 245 3.35 16.17 -21.75
C GLY A 245 2.07 16.98 -21.54
N ILE A 246 0.98 16.36 -21.06
CA ILE A 246 -0.34 16.99 -20.97
C ILE A 246 -0.62 17.43 -19.52
N GLY A 247 -0.73 18.74 -19.29
CA GLY A 247 -1.11 19.31 -17.99
C GLY A 247 -0.02 19.26 -16.91
N GLU A 248 1.26 19.27 -17.30
CA GLU A 248 2.42 19.16 -16.38
C GLU A 248 2.42 20.22 -15.26
N THR A 249 1.88 21.41 -15.52
CA THR A 249 1.81 22.51 -14.55
C THR A 249 1.02 22.16 -13.30
N VAL A 250 0.00 21.30 -13.41
CA VAL A 250 -0.83 20.85 -12.27
C VAL A 250 -0.06 19.93 -11.34
N HIS A 251 0.93 19.21 -11.87
CA HIS A 251 1.68 18.19 -11.15
C HIS A 251 3.07 18.66 -10.72
N GLN A 252 3.35 19.96 -10.82
CA GLN A 252 4.62 20.52 -10.35
C GLN A 252 4.85 20.16 -8.88
N GLY A 253 6.01 19.56 -8.60
CA GLY A 253 6.36 19.07 -7.26
C GLY A 253 6.00 17.60 -6.99
N LEU A 254 5.20 16.95 -7.85
CA LEU A 254 5.00 15.49 -7.82
C LEU A 254 6.07 14.72 -8.60
N GLU A 255 6.98 15.43 -9.26
CA GLU A 255 8.02 14.83 -10.09
C GLU A 255 8.89 13.86 -9.28
N GLY A 256 8.71 12.58 -9.56
CA GLY A 256 9.60 11.54 -9.08
C GLY A 256 11.04 11.82 -9.51
N LYS A 257 11.98 11.48 -8.65
CA LYS A 257 13.40 11.67 -8.98
C LYS A 257 13.77 10.81 -10.20
N PRO A 258 14.50 11.35 -11.20
CA PRO A 258 14.87 10.61 -12.40
C PRO A 258 15.71 9.39 -12.04
N TRP A 259 15.63 8.31 -12.82
CA TRP A 259 16.41 7.10 -12.57
C TRP A 259 17.92 7.42 -12.61
N ALA A 260 18.68 6.95 -11.62
CA ALA A 260 20.13 7.18 -11.55
C ALA A 260 20.90 5.96 -11.01
N LEU A 261 22.05 5.66 -11.63
CA LEU A 261 22.91 4.54 -11.24
C LEU A 261 23.46 4.68 -9.80
N GLU A 262 23.83 5.88 -9.39
CA GLU A 262 24.30 6.12 -8.02
C GLU A 262 23.20 5.90 -6.97
N ARG A 263 21.95 6.19 -7.34
CA ARG A 263 20.79 5.89 -6.50
C ARG A 263 20.55 4.38 -6.42
N LEU A 264 20.68 3.67 -7.54
CA LEU A 264 20.62 2.20 -7.56
C LEU A 264 21.64 1.59 -6.60
N LYS A 265 22.92 2.01 -6.67
CA LYS A 265 23.98 1.49 -5.78
C LYS A 265 23.70 1.76 -4.31
N SER A 266 23.37 3.01 -3.98
CA SER A 266 23.10 3.42 -2.59
C SER A 266 21.87 2.72 -2.01
N ASN A 267 20.77 2.67 -2.77
CA ASN A 267 19.56 1.97 -2.36
C ASN A 267 19.79 0.45 -2.27
N LEU A 268 20.54 -0.17 -3.18
CA LEU A 268 20.88 -1.59 -3.10
C LEU A 268 21.58 -1.91 -1.78
N LEU A 269 22.64 -1.16 -1.44
CA LEU A 269 23.39 -1.34 -0.19
C LEU A 269 22.50 -1.11 1.04
N ALA A 270 21.70 -0.03 1.03
CA ALA A 270 20.77 0.27 2.10
C ALA A 270 19.74 -0.84 2.31
N LYS A 271 19.18 -1.39 1.24
CA LYS A 271 18.19 -2.48 1.30
C LYS A 271 18.81 -3.80 1.74
N VAL A 272 20.00 -4.15 1.27
CA VAL A 272 20.72 -5.34 1.77
C VAL A 272 20.96 -5.24 3.27
N LYS A 273 21.45 -4.08 3.76
CA LYS A 273 21.61 -3.84 5.21
C LYS A 273 20.28 -3.95 5.95
N GLN A 274 19.22 -3.39 5.39
CA GLN A 274 17.88 -3.44 5.98
C GLN A 274 17.34 -4.86 6.07
N PHE A 275 17.47 -5.67 5.01
CA PHE A 275 17.04 -7.08 5.01
C PHE A 275 17.85 -7.93 6.00
N LEU A 276 19.17 -7.74 6.07
CA LEU A 276 20.01 -8.40 7.07
C LEU A 276 19.62 -8.04 8.51
N THR A 277 19.20 -6.79 8.74
CA THR A 277 18.81 -6.30 10.07
C THR A 277 17.41 -6.75 10.48
N LEU A 278 16.44 -6.74 9.56
CA LEU A 278 15.03 -6.98 9.87
C LEU A 278 14.60 -8.44 9.65
N GLU A 279 15.30 -9.20 8.80
CA GLU A 279 14.92 -10.56 8.43
C GLU A 279 16.10 -11.42 7.92
N GLY A 280 17.27 -11.28 8.55
CA GLY A 280 18.52 -11.88 8.08
C GLY A 280 18.44 -13.37 7.75
N THR A 281 17.74 -14.15 8.58
CA THR A 281 17.51 -15.59 8.33
C THR A 281 16.75 -15.83 7.02
N ILE A 282 15.67 -15.10 6.77
CA ILE A 282 14.85 -15.24 5.56
C ILE A 282 15.65 -14.81 4.34
N PHE A 283 16.37 -13.69 4.44
CA PHE A 283 17.22 -13.17 3.37
C PHE A 283 18.32 -14.16 2.96
N LEU A 284 19.08 -14.69 3.92
CA LEU A 284 20.17 -15.63 3.65
C LEU A 284 19.65 -16.95 3.08
N LEU A 285 18.60 -17.52 3.67
CA LEU A 285 17.96 -18.73 3.15
C LEU A 285 17.33 -18.50 1.77
N GLY A 286 16.79 -17.31 1.51
CA GLY A 286 16.26 -16.90 0.22
C GLY A 286 17.32 -16.90 -0.87
N ILE A 287 18.50 -16.33 -0.61
CA ILE A 287 19.65 -16.35 -1.53
C ILE A 287 20.12 -17.79 -1.75
N THR A 288 20.31 -18.57 -0.69
CA THR A 288 20.72 -19.97 -0.80
C THR A 288 19.71 -20.79 -1.61
N GLY A 289 18.42 -20.60 -1.34
CA GLY A 289 17.34 -21.26 -2.05
C GLY A 289 17.32 -20.93 -3.53
N LEU A 290 17.48 -19.65 -3.89
CA LEU A 290 17.55 -19.22 -5.28
C LEU A 290 18.76 -19.83 -6.01
N ALA A 291 19.93 -19.83 -5.38
CA ALA A 291 21.14 -20.42 -5.94
C ALA A 291 21.01 -21.94 -6.17
N LEU A 292 20.40 -22.66 -5.22
CA LEU A 292 20.11 -24.09 -5.37
C LEU A 292 19.03 -24.36 -6.43
N LEU A 293 18.05 -23.47 -6.55
CA LEU A 293 16.97 -23.61 -7.53
C LEU A 293 17.48 -23.53 -8.96
N TRP A 294 18.48 -22.69 -9.24
CA TRP A 294 19.13 -22.62 -10.56
C TRP A 294 19.73 -23.95 -11.02
N LYS A 295 20.13 -24.82 -10.09
CA LYS A 295 20.66 -26.16 -10.39
C LYS A 295 19.55 -27.17 -10.69
N ASN A 296 18.39 -27.03 -10.04
CA ASN A 296 17.35 -28.06 -10.02
C ASN A 296 16.15 -27.75 -10.92
N ASP A 297 15.74 -26.48 -11.01
CA ASP A 297 14.62 -26.02 -11.84
C ASP A 297 14.92 -24.61 -12.37
N ARG A 298 15.62 -24.57 -13.52
CA ARG A 298 16.01 -23.31 -14.19
C ARG A 298 14.82 -22.44 -14.57
N ARG A 299 13.64 -23.01 -14.85
CA ARG A 299 12.48 -22.23 -15.27
C ARG A 299 11.93 -21.44 -14.10
N THR A 300 11.72 -22.11 -12.97
CA THR A 300 11.24 -21.45 -11.74
C THR A 300 12.30 -20.50 -11.19
N ALA A 301 13.59 -20.85 -11.31
CA ALA A 301 14.70 -19.96 -10.96
C ALA A 301 14.71 -18.68 -11.81
N LEU A 302 14.55 -18.79 -13.13
CA LEU A 302 14.51 -17.64 -14.03
C LEU A 302 13.33 -16.72 -13.70
N LEU A 303 12.13 -17.27 -13.52
CA LEU A 303 10.97 -16.45 -13.15
C LEU A 303 11.20 -15.75 -11.80
N SER A 304 11.70 -16.47 -10.78
CA SER A 304 11.94 -15.90 -9.45
C SER A 304 13.02 -14.80 -9.50
N THR A 305 14.08 -15.02 -10.28
CA THR A 305 15.15 -14.03 -10.52
C THR A 305 14.59 -12.79 -11.22
N SER A 306 13.75 -12.96 -12.25
CA SER A 306 13.12 -11.83 -12.94
C SER A 306 12.18 -11.04 -12.05
N LEU A 307 11.33 -11.73 -11.26
CA LEU A 307 10.42 -11.11 -10.29
C LEU A 307 11.16 -10.34 -9.20
N LEU A 308 12.41 -10.72 -8.90
CA LEU A 308 13.25 -10.05 -7.93
C LEU A 308 14.02 -8.88 -8.56
N PHE A 309 14.89 -9.15 -9.53
CA PHE A 309 15.88 -8.17 -9.96
C PHE A 309 15.33 -7.09 -10.89
N ILE A 310 14.37 -7.40 -11.77
CA ILE A 310 13.85 -6.39 -12.72
C ILE A 310 13.12 -5.27 -11.97
N PRO A 311 12.12 -5.55 -11.10
CA PRO A 311 11.47 -4.50 -10.32
C PRO A 311 12.46 -3.80 -9.38
N PHE A 312 13.39 -4.55 -8.78
CA PHE A 312 14.39 -3.98 -7.87
C PHE A 312 15.30 -2.96 -8.55
N ILE A 313 15.84 -3.27 -9.73
CA ILE A 313 16.74 -2.38 -10.47
C ILE A 313 16.02 -1.08 -10.87
N TYR A 314 14.77 -1.21 -11.32
CA TYR A 314 13.94 -0.05 -11.66
C TYR A 314 13.69 0.83 -10.43
N LEU A 315 13.18 0.24 -9.34
CA LEU A 315 12.86 0.94 -8.11
C LEU A 315 14.07 1.58 -7.45
N ALA A 316 15.16 0.83 -7.27
CA ALA A 316 16.35 1.32 -6.60
C ALA A 316 17.03 2.47 -7.34
N GLY A 317 16.91 2.54 -8.66
CA GLY A 317 17.37 3.72 -9.40
C GLY A 317 16.47 4.95 -9.22
N GLN A 318 15.21 4.80 -8.79
CA GLN A 318 14.24 5.89 -8.62
C GLN A 318 14.02 6.32 -7.16
N THR A 319 13.76 5.38 -6.25
CA THR A 319 13.29 5.65 -4.89
C THR A 319 13.85 4.64 -3.88
N GLY A 320 14.08 5.10 -2.65
CA GLY A 320 14.54 4.27 -1.54
C GLY A 320 13.43 3.86 -0.56
N SER A 321 12.17 4.24 -0.82
CA SER A 321 11.04 3.96 0.07
C SER A 321 10.91 2.46 0.33
N ALA A 322 10.76 2.07 1.60
CA ALA A 322 10.80 0.66 2.00
C ALA A 322 9.54 -0.12 1.63
N SER A 323 8.35 0.50 1.64
CA SER A 323 7.10 -0.16 1.25
C SER A 323 7.15 -0.73 -0.17
N HIS A 324 7.85 -0.04 -1.09
CA HIS A 324 7.98 -0.46 -2.49
C HIS A 324 8.84 -1.73 -2.71
N TYR A 325 9.52 -2.24 -1.68
CA TYR A 325 10.33 -3.47 -1.80
C TYR A 325 9.68 -4.69 -1.15
N LEU A 326 8.39 -4.63 -0.78
CA LEU A 326 7.65 -5.76 -0.19
C LEU A 326 7.60 -7.01 -1.10
N PHE A 327 7.82 -6.89 -2.40
CA PHE A 327 7.96 -8.04 -3.29
C PHE A 327 9.22 -8.88 -3.01
N VAL A 328 10.27 -8.28 -2.42
CA VAL A 328 11.52 -8.97 -2.09
C VAL A 328 11.30 -10.04 -1.01
N PRO A 329 10.74 -9.73 0.19
CA PRO A 329 10.45 -10.76 1.18
C PRO A 329 9.42 -11.78 0.69
N MET A 330 8.51 -11.42 -0.21
CA MET A 330 7.61 -12.39 -0.86
C MET A 330 8.40 -13.45 -1.65
N VAL A 331 9.32 -13.02 -2.53
CA VAL A 331 10.14 -13.95 -3.32
C VAL A 331 11.13 -14.71 -2.42
N PHE A 332 11.79 -14.03 -1.48
CA PHE A 332 12.73 -14.69 -0.56
C PHE A 332 12.06 -15.62 0.44
N SER A 333 10.79 -15.44 0.78
CA SER A 333 10.06 -16.43 1.59
C SER A 333 9.81 -17.72 0.80
N LEU A 334 9.45 -17.62 -0.49
CA LEU A 334 9.34 -18.78 -1.38
C LEU A 334 10.68 -19.53 -1.48
N MET A 335 11.74 -18.78 -1.80
CA MET A 335 13.08 -19.36 -1.96
C MET A 335 13.65 -19.84 -0.63
N GLY A 336 13.38 -19.17 0.48
CA GLY A 336 13.82 -19.53 1.82
C GLY A 336 13.22 -20.85 2.27
N GLY A 337 11.93 -21.10 1.97
CA GLY A 337 11.31 -22.40 2.18
C GLY A 337 12.02 -23.51 1.40
N TYR A 338 12.32 -23.27 0.12
CA TYR A 338 13.07 -24.21 -0.72
C TYR A 338 14.50 -24.45 -0.21
N GLY A 339 15.21 -23.36 0.12
CA GLY A 339 16.56 -23.38 0.67
C GLY A 339 16.65 -24.12 1.99
N SER A 340 15.67 -23.95 2.88
CA SER A 340 15.61 -24.66 4.17
C SER A 340 15.55 -26.18 4.01
N ILE A 341 14.70 -26.66 3.10
CA ILE A 341 14.56 -28.09 2.83
C ILE A 341 15.81 -28.64 2.13
N LYS A 342 16.33 -27.95 1.10
CA LYS A 342 17.50 -28.43 0.36
C LYS A 342 18.79 -28.36 1.15
N LEU A 343 18.98 -27.34 1.97
CA LEU A 343 20.12 -27.26 2.88
C LEU A 343 20.07 -28.42 3.89
N ASN A 344 18.88 -28.74 4.40
CA ASN A 344 18.69 -29.89 5.27
C ASN A 344 19.04 -31.21 4.56
N ASP A 345 18.59 -31.43 3.32
CA ASP A 345 18.96 -32.62 2.54
C ASP A 345 20.49 -32.75 2.41
N LEU A 346 21.18 -31.64 2.08
CA LEU A 346 22.64 -31.59 1.96
C LEU A 346 23.37 -31.85 3.29
N LEU A 347 22.82 -31.35 4.40
CA LEU A 347 23.42 -31.53 5.73
C LEU A 347 23.24 -32.95 6.24
N LYS A 348 22.10 -33.61 5.97
CA LYS A 348 21.88 -35.02 6.33
C LYS A 348 22.91 -35.95 5.70
N GLU A 349 23.29 -35.67 4.45
CA GLU A 349 24.30 -36.47 3.75
C GLU A 349 25.70 -36.33 4.37
N LYS A 350 26.02 -35.15 4.92
CA LYS A 350 27.38 -34.83 5.41
C LYS A 350 27.56 -34.98 6.92
N ILE A 351 26.55 -34.69 7.73
CA ILE A 351 26.66 -34.59 9.19
C ILE A 351 25.60 -35.51 9.82
N LYS A 352 25.99 -36.76 10.13
CA LYS A 352 25.10 -37.77 10.74
C LYS A 352 24.74 -37.51 12.22
N ILE A 353 25.38 -36.53 12.86
CA ILE A 353 25.41 -36.39 14.33
C ILE A 353 24.31 -35.44 14.86
N PHE A 354 23.80 -34.50 14.06
CA PHE A 354 22.75 -33.59 14.51
C PHE A 354 21.36 -34.10 14.10
N GLU A 355 20.48 -34.32 15.08
CA GLU A 355 19.08 -34.58 14.79
C GLU A 355 18.49 -33.34 14.08
N ILE A 356 17.97 -33.57 12.86
CA ILE A 356 17.39 -32.58 11.93
C ILE A 356 16.43 -31.59 12.62
N LYS A 357 15.74 -32.04 13.67
CA LYS A 357 14.81 -31.23 14.46
C LYS A 357 15.48 -30.00 15.09
N TYR A 358 16.74 -30.08 15.49
CA TYR A 358 17.47 -28.96 16.10
C TYR A 358 17.84 -27.87 15.10
N ILE A 359 18.16 -28.24 13.85
CA ILE A 359 18.46 -27.26 12.79
C ILE A 359 17.21 -26.43 12.46
N PHE A 360 16.06 -27.08 12.27
CA PHE A 360 14.80 -26.39 12.02
C PHE A 360 14.36 -25.53 13.20
N MET A 361 14.55 -26.02 14.43
CA MET A 361 14.29 -25.24 15.63
C MET A 361 15.21 -24.01 15.70
N GLY A 362 16.49 -24.16 15.35
CA GLY A 362 17.44 -23.05 15.23
C GLY A 362 17.01 -22.01 14.20
N ILE A 363 16.55 -22.44 13.02
CA ILE A 363 15.99 -21.53 11.99
C ILE A 363 14.76 -20.79 12.52
N ILE A 364 13.83 -21.47 13.21
CA ILE A 364 12.65 -20.84 13.81
C ILE A 364 13.05 -19.81 14.86
N ILE A 365 13.92 -20.19 15.80
CA ILE A 365 14.38 -19.30 16.87
C ILE A 365 15.09 -18.08 16.27
N ALA A 366 15.99 -18.28 15.31
CA ALA A 366 16.69 -17.19 14.66
C ALA A 366 15.73 -16.25 13.92
N THR A 367 14.77 -16.79 13.16
CA THR A 367 13.75 -15.96 12.48
C THR A 367 12.91 -15.18 13.49
N LEU A 368 12.41 -15.83 14.55
CA LEU A 368 11.61 -15.18 15.58
C LEU A 368 12.41 -14.13 16.37
N PHE A 369 13.72 -14.30 16.52
CA PHE A 369 14.61 -13.30 17.11
C PHE A 369 14.60 -12.00 16.28
N PHE A 370 14.75 -12.10 14.95
CA PHE A 370 14.62 -10.94 14.06
C PHE A 370 13.23 -10.31 14.10
N THR A 371 12.17 -11.14 14.12
CA THR A 371 10.79 -10.67 14.27
C THR A 371 10.62 -9.87 15.56
N ALA A 372 11.07 -10.41 16.70
CA ALA A 372 10.98 -9.75 17.99
C ALA A 372 11.77 -8.44 18.01
N GLY A 373 12.99 -8.42 17.47
CA GLY A 373 13.79 -7.19 17.32
C GLY A 373 13.07 -6.13 16.49
N SER A 374 12.42 -6.53 15.40
CA SER A 374 11.61 -5.61 14.58
C SER A 374 10.40 -5.08 15.34
N LEU A 375 9.68 -5.90 16.11
CA LEU A 375 8.53 -5.47 16.90
C LEU A 375 8.92 -4.54 18.05
N LEU A 376 10.08 -4.76 18.68
CA LEU A 376 10.63 -3.84 19.68
C LEU A 376 10.95 -2.47 19.08
N GLN A 377 11.48 -2.42 17.86
CA GLN A 377 11.69 -1.14 17.16
C GLN A 377 10.37 -0.46 16.83
N VAL A 378 9.37 -1.20 16.36
CA VAL A 378 8.04 -0.65 16.05
C VAL A 378 7.34 -0.13 17.32
N GLY A 379 7.46 -0.82 18.45
CA GLY A 379 6.91 -0.35 19.74
C GLY A 379 7.42 1.04 20.13
N LYS A 380 8.72 1.30 19.94
CA LYS A 380 9.34 2.62 20.20
C LYS A 380 8.81 3.73 19.30
N LEU A 381 8.43 3.40 18.05
CA LEU A 381 7.87 4.39 17.12
C LEU A 381 6.55 4.97 17.63
N ARG A 382 5.73 4.19 18.34
CA ARG A 382 4.46 4.67 18.88
C ARG A 382 4.66 5.77 19.91
N GLU A 383 5.62 5.58 20.82
CA GLU A 383 5.94 6.56 21.87
C GLU A 383 6.55 7.84 21.29
N GLN A 384 7.19 7.73 20.13
CA GLN A 384 7.83 8.83 19.41
C GLN A 384 6.86 9.56 18.46
N SER A 385 5.75 8.93 18.08
CA SER A 385 4.80 9.48 17.11
C SER A 385 3.98 10.62 17.70
N ILE A 386 4.28 11.84 17.25
CA ILE A 386 3.45 12.99 17.61
C ILE A 386 2.07 12.95 16.96
N ALA A 387 1.95 12.38 15.76
CA ALA A 387 0.68 12.28 15.05
C ALA A 387 -0.31 11.38 15.79
N LEU A 388 0.14 10.21 16.27
CA LEU A 388 -0.69 9.30 17.05
C LEU A 388 -1.04 9.86 18.42
N ALA A 389 -0.10 10.54 19.08
CA ALA A 389 -0.36 11.18 20.37
C ALA A 389 -1.40 12.31 20.24
N LEU A 390 -1.27 13.15 19.20
CA LEU A 390 -2.21 14.23 18.93
C LEU A 390 -3.58 13.71 18.48
N GLU A 391 -3.65 12.66 17.66
CA GLU A 391 -4.92 12.00 17.31
C GLU A 391 -5.65 11.49 18.54
N SER A 392 -4.95 10.76 19.43
CA SER A 392 -5.59 10.23 20.64
C SER A 392 -6.09 11.34 21.57
N TYR A 393 -5.36 12.47 21.66
CA TYR A 393 -5.82 13.64 22.40
C TYR A 393 -7.03 14.29 21.72
N SER A 394 -6.95 14.56 20.42
CA SER A 394 -8.01 15.19 19.62
C SER A 394 -9.34 14.47 19.76
N GLN A 395 -9.34 13.14 19.58
CA GLN A 395 -10.57 12.34 19.64
C GLN A 395 -11.17 12.25 21.05
N LYS A 396 -10.38 12.43 22.11
CA LYS A 396 -10.85 12.31 23.51
C LYS A 396 -11.22 13.65 24.15
N ALA A 397 -10.46 14.71 23.85
CA ALA A 397 -10.50 15.97 24.59
C ALA A 397 -11.11 17.13 23.80
N ILE A 398 -11.13 17.08 22.46
CA ILE A 398 -11.62 18.18 21.64
C ILE A 398 -13.04 17.86 21.14
N PRO A 399 -14.06 18.66 21.51
CA PRO A 399 -15.44 18.42 21.09
C PRO A 399 -15.63 18.68 19.60
N ASP A 400 -16.63 18.03 18.98
CA ASP A 400 -16.84 18.08 17.52
C ASP A 400 -17.18 19.48 17.00
N ASN A 401 -17.80 20.32 17.83
CA ASN A 401 -18.13 21.70 17.50
C ASN A 401 -17.00 22.70 17.81
N ALA A 402 -15.81 22.24 18.20
CA ALA A 402 -14.68 23.13 18.43
C ALA A 402 -14.09 23.64 17.11
N VAL A 403 -13.58 24.87 17.13
CA VAL A 403 -12.70 25.41 16.09
C VAL A 403 -11.25 25.18 16.52
N ILE A 404 -10.47 24.55 15.65
CA ILE A 404 -9.07 24.24 15.92
C ILE A 404 -8.20 25.09 15.02
N VAL A 405 -7.38 25.97 15.59
CA VAL A 405 -6.37 26.72 14.86
C VAL A 405 -5.03 26.02 15.05
N ILE A 406 -4.34 25.73 13.96
CA ILE A 406 -3.10 24.96 14.01
C ILE A 406 -1.94 25.84 13.60
N ASP A 407 -0.87 25.79 14.38
CA ASP A 407 0.34 26.53 14.09
C ASP A 407 0.92 26.17 12.71
N PRO A 408 1.25 27.17 11.87
CA PRO A 408 1.85 26.95 10.54
C PRO A 408 3.13 26.11 10.54
N ARG A 409 3.84 26.07 11.66
CA ARG A 409 5.05 25.25 11.86
C ARG A 409 4.75 23.76 12.06
N ILE A 410 3.49 23.34 12.13
CA ILE A 410 3.13 21.92 12.16
C ILE A 410 2.91 21.46 10.73
N TYR A 411 3.52 20.34 10.36
CA TYR A 411 3.38 19.77 9.02
C TYR A 411 1.90 19.56 8.65
N TYR A 412 1.50 20.10 7.50
CA TYR A 412 0.10 20.20 7.09
C TYR A 412 -0.61 18.83 6.96
N GLY A 413 0.13 17.76 6.62
CA GLY A 413 -0.45 16.41 6.57
C GLY A 413 -0.90 15.90 7.94
N ILE A 414 -0.21 16.27 9.03
CA ILE A 414 -0.64 15.94 10.40
C ILE A 414 -2.00 16.61 10.66
N ASN A 415 -2.14 17.87 10.25
CA ASN A 415 -3.35 18.66 10.46
C ASN A 415 -4.56 17.99 9.81
N ALA A 416 -4.45 17.68 8.51
CA ALA A 416 -5.51 17.06 7.75
C ALA A 416 -5.85 15.65 8.26
N TRP A 417 -4.86 14.88 8.72
CA TRP A 417 -5.06 13.50 9.17
C TRP A 417 -5.66 13.42 10.58
N VAL A 418 -5.10 14.16 11.54
CA VAL A 418 -5.55 14.16 12.94
C VAL A 418 -6.94 14.77 13.10
N PHE A 419 -7.21 15.85 12.36
CA PHE A 419 -8.42 16.66 12.52
C PHE A 419 -9.41 16.48 11.37
N TYR A 420 -9.32 15.38 10.62
CA TYR A 420 -10.14 15.12 9.43
C TYR A 420 -11.66 15.20 9.68
N ASN A 421 -12.09 14.96 10.93
CA ASN A 421 -13.49 15.00 11.38
C ASN A 421 -13.82 16.23 12.26
N LYS A 422 -12.96 17.27 12.28
CA LYS A 422 -13.11 18.48 13.11
C LYS A 422 -13.04 19.75 12.28
N HIS A 423 -13.55 20.86 12.83
CA HIS A 423 -13.45 22.18 12.19
C HIS A 423 -12.07 22.82 12.41
N TYR A 424 -11.07 22.42 11.61
CA TYR A 424 -9.70 22.94 11.73
C TYR A 424 -9.34 24.00 10.69
N LEU A 425 -8.44 24.91 11.06
CA LEU A 425 -7.87 25.93 10.20
C LEU A 425 -6.35 25.87 10.27
N SER A 426 -5.70 25.90 9.11
CA SER A 426 -4.28 26.22 9.03
C SER A 426 -4.06 27.65 9.51
N GLY A 427 -3.09 27.87 10.39
CA GLY A 427 -2.74 29.20 10.88
C GLY A 427 -2.35 30.16 9.75
N THR A 428 -1.87 29.65 8.61
CA THR A 428 -1.58 30.46 7.41
C THR A 428 -2.81 31.14 6.83
N SER A 429 -3.97 30.49 6.95
CA SER A 429 -5.24 30.96 6.40
C SER A 429 -6.08 31.70 7.45
N PHE A 430 -5.63 31.73 8.70
CA PHE A 430 -6.40 32.31 9.80
C PHE A 430 -6.69 33.82 9.64
N PRO A 431 -5.74 34.68 9.22
CA PRO A 431 -6.03 36.11 9.02
C PRO A 431 -7.09 36.37 7.95
N GLU A 432 -6.97 35.70 6.80
CA GLU A 432 -7.93 35.81 5.70
C GLU A 432 -9.32 35.30 6.13
N PHE A 433 -9.35 34.20 6.88
CA PHE A 433 -10.59 33.67 7.44
C PHE A 433 -11.29 34.68 8.36
N ILE A 434 -10.55 35.34 9.27
CA ILE A 434 -11.12 36.36 10.17
C ILE A 434 -11.72 37.53 9.38
N GLU A 435 -11.07 37.96 8.29
CA GLU A 435 -11.63 38.98 7.40
C GLU A 435 -12.91 38.49 6.71
N GLN A 436 -12.92 37.26 6.22
CA GLN A 436 -14.05 36.67 5.50
C GLN A 436 -15.28 36.55 6.41
N ILE A 437 -15.13 36.03 7.63
CA ILE A 437 -16.26 35.84 8.54
C ILE A 437 -16.90 37.15 9.00
N SER A 438 -16.18 38.27 8.98
CA SER A 438 -16.73 39.58 9.31
C SER A 438 -17.82 40.04 8.33
N LYS A 439 -17.87 39.42 7.14
CA LYS A 439 -18.82 39.72 6.06
C LYS A 439 -20.07 38.83 6.14
N PHE A 440 -20.13 37.85 7.04
CA PHE A 440 -21.24 36.92 7.15
C PHE A 440 -22.38 37.51 8.00
N ASN A 441 -23.61 37.47 7.45
CA ASN A 441 -24.83 37.96 8.09
C ASN A 441 -25.63 36.82 8.73
N SER A 442 -24.98 35.91 9.48
CA SER A 442 -25.64 34.82 10.20
C SER A 442 -25.57 34.99 11.72
N PRO A 443 -26.49 34.37 12.49
CA PRO A 443 -26.44 34.38 13.94
C PRO A 443 -25.08 33.91 14.45
N THR A 444 -24.59 34.55 15.50
CA THR A 444 -23.31 34.18 16.12
C THR A 444 -23.49 33.03 17.08
N VAL A 445 -22.47 32.17 17.13
CA VAL A 445 -22.35 31.06 18.06
C VAL A 445 -21.05 31.20 18.85
N ARG A 446 -21.07 30.76 20.11
CA ARG A 446 -19.87 30.62 20.93
C ARG A 446 -19.32 29.21 20.74
N ALA A 447 -18.19 29.10 20.07
CA ALA A 447 -17.49 27.85 19.81
C ALA A 447 -16.26 27.73 20.73
N PRO A 448 -15.98 26.53 21.30
CA PRO A 448 -14.69 26.26 21.91
C PRO A 448 -13.57 26.48 20.89
N LEU A 449 -12.52 27.20 21.29
CA LEU A 449 -11.35 27.44 20.44
C LEU A 449 -10.17 26.65 20.99
N PHE A 450 -9.59 25.79 20.17
CA PHE A 450 -8.32 25.13 20.47
C PHE A 450 -7.22 25.69 19.58
N TYR A 451 -6.07 26.03 20.17
CA TYR A 451 -4.88 26.39 19.42
C TYR A 451 -3.79 25.35 19.69
N ILE A 452 -3.30 24.72 18.62
CA ILE A 452 -2.25 23.70 18.68
C ILE A 452 -0.95 24.33 18.20
N GLU A 453 0.00 24.48 19.11
CA GLU A 453 1.28 25.14 18.87
C GLU A 453 2.43 24.12 18.76
N CYS A 454 3.31 24.33 17.78
CA CYS A 454 4.61 23.67 17.74
C CYS A 454 5.53 24.30 18.79
N SER A 455 6.02 23.52 19.76
CA SER A 455 7.07 24.01 20.66
C SER A 455 8.34 24.32 19.85
N GLY A 456 8.98 25.46 20.13
CA GLY A 456 10.17 25.92 19.40
C GLY A 456 11.42 25.03 19.51
N GLU A 457 11.32 23.90 20.20
CA GLU A 457 12.40 22.93 20.41
C GLU A 457 12.57 21.96 19.25
N THR A 458 11.60 21.89 18.33
CA THR A 458 11.58 20.91 17.23
C THR A 458 11.05 21.51 15.92
N TYR A 459 11.23 20.80 14.81
CA TYR A 459 10.75 21.21 13.48
C TYR A 459 9.32 20.74 13.16
N CYS A 460 8.67 20.01 14.07
CA CYS A 460 7.25 19.65 14.00
C CYS A 460 6.80 19.05 12.63
N GLY A 461 7.64 18.17 12.07
CA GLY A 461 7.41 17.47 10.80
C GLY A 461 7.91 18.19 9.54
N TRP A 462 8.36 19.45 9.63
CA TRP A 462 8.97 20.15 8.50
C TRP A 462 10.46 19.86 8.36
N LYS A 463 10.97 20.10 7.14
CA LYS A 463 12.41 20.28 6.94
C LYS A 463 12.86 21.57 7.63
N PRO A 464 14.11 21.65 8.13
CA PRO A 464 14.62 22.84 8.80
C PRO A 464 14.44 24.14 7.99
N GLU A 465 14.63 24.09 6.67
CA GLU A 465 14.53 25.27 5.79
C GLU A 465 13.08 25.75 5.64
N ASP A 466 12.14 24.82 5.46
CA ASP A 466 10.71 25.12 5.37
C ASP A 466 10.17 25.66 6.70
N TYR A 467 10.64 25.11 7.83
CA TYR A 467 10.33 25.60 9.16
C TYR A 467 10.80 27.04 9.37
N GLN A 468 12.05 27.34 9.01
CA GLN A 468 12.62 28.69 9.16
C GLN A 468 11.86 29.74 8.35
N ARG A 469 11.39 29.38 7.15
CA ARG A 469 10.61 30.28 6.28
C ARG A 469 9.29 30.70 6.95
N ILE A 470 8.63 29.81 7.67
CA ILE A 470 7.28 30.05 8.22
C ILE A 470 7.28 30.49 9.69
N ALA A 471 8.39 30.27 10.41
CA ALA A 471 8.49 30.55 11.83
C ALA A 471 8.17 32.01 12.23
N PRO A 472 8.63 33.06 11.53
CA PRO A 472 8.34 34.45 11.94
C PRO A 472 6.84 34.75 11.97
N PHE A 473 6.11 34.33 10.93
CA PHE A 473 4.66 34.48 10.85
C PHE A 473 3.94 33.66 11.94
N ALA A 474 4.39 32.42 12.16
CA ALA A 474 3.82 31.56 13.19
C ALA A 474 3.99 32.12 14.60
N GLU A 475 5.13 32.74 14.93
CA GLU A 475 5.38 33.37 16.24
C GLU A 475 4.51 34.62 16.46
N GLU A 476 4.22 35.38 15.42
CA GLU A 476 3.26 36.49 15.49
C GLU A 476 1.84 35.98 15.77
N LEU A 477 1.39 34.98 15.02
CA LEU A 477 0.09 34.34 15.22
C LEU A 477 -0.03 33.73 16.63
N SER A 478 1.01 33.02 17.09
CA SER A 478 1.07 32.41 18.41
C SER A 478 0.90 33.46 19.51
N ARG A 479 1.61 34.60 19.44
CA ARG A 479 1.46 35.70 20.40
C ARG A 479 0.04 36.28 20.40
N ALA A 480 -0.62 36.37 19.25
CA ALA A 480 -1.99 36.86 19.17
C ALA A 480 -3.00 35.89 19.79
N LEU A 481 -2.87 34.57 19.51
CA LEU A 481 -3.78 33.55 20.01
C LEU A 481 -3.60 33.29 21.51
N LYS A 482 -2.36 33.24 22.01
CA LYS A 482 -2.06 33.06 23.45
C LYS A 482 -2.66 34.13 24.36
N LYS A 483 -2.92 35.35 23.85
CA LYS A 483 -3.63 36.39 24.62
C LYS A 483 -5.10 36.06 24.87
N LYS A 484 -5.69 35.19 24.04
CA LYS A 484 -7.11 34.82 24.03
C LYS A 484 -7.35 33.37 24.49
N THR A 485 -6.29 32.61 24.75
CA THR A 485 -6.36 31.20 25.12
C THR A 485 -5.51 30.92 26.36
N LYS A 486 -5.71 29.77 27.00
CA LYS A 486 -4.94 29.29 28.15
C LYS A 486 -4.38 27.91 27.84
N LYS A 487 -3.12 27.65 28.19
CA LYS A 487 -2.52 26.33 28.02
C LYS A 487 -3.28 25.31 28.89
N VAL A 488 -3.78 24.24 28.27
CA VAL A 488 -4.54 23.17 28.94
C VAL A 488 -3.83 21.82 28.89
N HIS A 489 -2.96 21.61 27.89
CA HIS A 489 -2.25 20.35 27.74
C HIS A 489 -0.90 20.51 27.03
N GLU A 490 -0.07 19.47 27.14
CA GLU A 490 1.26 19.38 26.56
C GLU A 490 1.47 17.94 26.07
N ILE A 491 1.69 17.79 24.76
CA ILE A 491 1.85 16.49 24.11
C ILE A 491 3.34 16.32 23.80
N LYS A 492 3.99 15.37 24.49
CA LYS A 492 5.41 15.08 24.35
C LYS A 492 5.62 13.78 23.59
N ALA A 493 6.26 13.87 22.44
CA ALA A 493 6.76 12.75 21.65
C ALA A 493 8.14 13.14 21.06
N GLU A 494 8.51 12.67 19.87
CA GLU A 494 9.71 13.19 19.17
C GLU A 494 9.57 14.68 18.83
N HIS A 495 8.35 15.10 18.54
CA HIS A 495 7.96 16.50 18.49
C HIS A 495 7.12 16.85 19.71
N HIS A 496 7.03 18.13 20.01
CA HIS A 496 6.39 18.59 21.22
C HIS A 496 5.37 19.68 20.88
N PHE A 497 4.10 19.43 21.21
CA PHE A 497 2.98 20.33 20.95
C PHE A 497 2.38 20.87 22.24
N LEU A 498 2.03 22.15 22.22
CA LEU A 498 1.31 22.82 23.30
C LEU A 498 -0.13 23.04 22.88
N VAL A 499 -1.07 22.68 23.74
CA VAL A 499 -2.51 22.86 23.45
C VAL A 499 -3.05 23.96 24.34
N TYR A 500 -3.69 24.95 23.70
CA TYR A 500 -4.37 26.03 24.37
C TYR A 500 -5.86 25.98 24.09
N GLU A 501 -6.67 26.37 25.08
CA GLU A 501 -8.13 26.44 25.00
C GLU A 501 -8.61 27.87 25.24
N GLY A 502 -9.64 28.27 24.51
CA GLY A 502 -10.33 29.55 24.66
C GLY A 502 -11.75 29.48 24.11
N GLN A 503 -12.30 30.64 23.80
CA GLN A 503 -13.65 30.77 23.23
C GLN A 503 -13.62 31.72 22.04
N LEU A 504 -14.32 31.35 20.98
CA LEU A 504 -14.48 32.16 19.77
C LEU A 504 -15.97 32.42 19.54
N THR A 505 -16.35 33.69 19.37
CA THR A 505 -17.69 34.05 18.90
C THR A 505 -17.59 34.31 17.41
N MET A 506 -18.33 33.53 16.60
CA MET A 506 -18.31 33.65 15.15
C MET A 506 -19.70 33.38 14.56
N PRO A 507 -20.01 33.88 13.35
CA PRO A 507 -21.25 33.55 12.64
C PRO A 507 -21.34 32.04 12.37
N PHE A 508 -22.54 31.45 12.39
CA PHE A 508 -22.73 30.01 12.16
C PHE A 508 -22.17 29.52 10.81
N GLN A 509 -22.25 30.36 9.76
CA GLN A 509 -21.69 30.07 8.43
C GLN A 509 -20.16 29.87 8.43
N ALA A 510 -19.48 30.33 9.48
CA ALA A 510 -18.04 30.16 9.61
C ALA A 510 -17.62 28.69 9.67
N TYR A 511 -18.44 27.77 10.19
CA TYR A 511 -18.14 26.33 10.15
C TYR A 511 -18.02 25.79 8.73
N GLU A 512 -18.94 26.16 7.84
CA GLU A 512 -18.89 25.72 6.44
C GLU A 512 -17.66 26.29 5.73
N ALA A 513 -17.33 27.56 5.99
CA ALA A 513 -16.14 28.19 5.44
C ALA A 513 -14.84 27.52 5.92
N ILE A 514 -14.79 27.12 7.20
CA ILE A 514 -13.68 26.31 7.75
C ILE A 514 -13.59 24.99 7.00
N ASP A 515 -14.69 24.25 6.87
CA ASP A 515 -14.67 22.91 6.28
C ASP A 515 -14.33 22.93 4.78
N ARG A 516 -14.72 23.99 4.06
CA ARG A 516 -14.31 24.20 2.66
C ARG A 516 -12.81 24.44 2.51
N SER A 517 -12.13 24.89 3.57
CA SER A 517 -10.66 25.05 3.54
C SER A 517 -9.89 23.74 3.71
N HIS A 518 -10.57 22.63 4.04
CA HIS A 518 -9.94 21.32 4.27
C HIS A 518 -9.56 20.64 2.95
N VAL A 519 -8.55 21.17 2.28
CA VAL A 519 -7.96 20.59 1.06
C VAL A 519 -6.55 20.10 1.39
N PHE A 520 -6.30 18.82 1.21
CA PHE A 520 -4.98 18.22 1.38
C PHE A 520 -4.60 17.41 0.15
N TRP A 521 -3.38 17.63 -0.35
CA TRP A 521 -2.84 16.91 -1.50
C TRP A 521 -3.81 16.90 -2.71
N PHE A 522 -4.24 18.09 -3.13
CA PHE A 522 -5.22 18.32 -4.23
C PHE A 522 -6.68 17.96 -3.96
N TYR A 523 -7.00 17.29 -2.84
CA TYR A 523 -8.35 16.79 -2.58
C TYR A 523 -8.97 17.39 -1.32
N PRO A 524 -10.28 17.69 -1.35
CA PRO A 524 -11.03 17.98 -0.14
C PRO A 524 -11.02 16.75 0.79
N VAL A 525 -10.70 16.96 2.06
CA VAL A 525 -10.69 15.90 3.08
C VAL A 525 -12.09 15.27 3.16
N GLY A 526 -12.14 13.95 3.05
CA GLY A 526 -13.39 13.19 3.11
C GLY A 526 -14.36 13.44 1.94
N TRP A 527 -13.90 14.06 0.84
CA TRP A 527 -14.72 14.45 -0.31
C TRP A 527 -15.98 15.24 0.04
N LYS A 528 -15.95 16.06 1.11
CA LYS A 528 -17.11 16.86 1.54
C LYS A 528 -17.51 17.92 0.51
N TYR A 529 -16.52 18.53 -0.15
CA TYR A 529 -16.69 19.55 -1.19
C TYR A 529 -15.93 19.14 -2.46
N PRO A 530 -16.38 18.08 -3.16
CA PRO A 530 -15.64 17.46 -4.25
C PRO A 530 -15.31 18.44 -5.39
N GLU A 531 -16.07 19.52 -5.55
CA GLU A 531 -15.82 20.61 -6.50
C GLU A 531 -14.49 21.34 -6.32
N LEU A 532 -13.89 21.25 -5.12
CA LEU A 532 -12.59 21.85 -4.82
C LEU A 532 -11.41 21.01 -5.31
N ALA A 533 -11.64 19.77 -5.73
CA ALA A 533 -10.58 18.91 -6.24
C ALA A 533 -10.02 19.46 -7.57
N VAL A 534 -8.69 19.44 -7.72
CA VAL A 534 -8.03 19.95 -8.92
C VAL A 534 -8.49 19.26 -10.21
N ASP A 535 -8.87 17.99 -10.08
CA ASP A 535 -9.37 17.10 -11.14
C ASP A 535 -10.91 16.95 -11.13
N TYR A 536 -11.64 17.85 -10.45
CA TYR A 536 -13.11 17.85 -10.52
C TYR A 536 -13.58 17.97 -11.97
N TYR A 537 -14.53 17.14 -12.39
CA TYR A 537 -15.15 17.21 -13.71
C TYR A 537 -16.65 16.87 -13.61
N GLU A 538 -17.46 17.47 -14.48
CA GLU A 538 -18.91 17.29 -14.58
C GLU A 538 -19.31 16.51 -15.83
N VAL A 539 -19.96 15.37 -15.61
CA VAL A 539 -20.37 14.48 -16.72
C VAL A 539 -21.82 14.68 -17.11
N THR A 540 -22.04 15.17 -18.33
CA THR A 540 -23.35 15.30 -18.97
C THR A 540 -23.43 14.47 -20.27
N GLY A 541 -24.65 14.15 -20.72
CA GLY A 541 -24.89 13.43 -21.97
C GLY A 541 -24.12 12.10 -22.10
N GLY A 542 -23.47 11.88 -23.24
CA GLY A 542 -22.68 10.66 -23.51
C GLY A 542 -21.49 10.45 -22.55
N LYS A 543 -20.91 11.53 -22.00
CA LYS A 543 -19.82 11.44 -21.01
C LYS A 543 -20.29 10.79 -19.71
N LYS A 544 -21.55 11.01 -19.31
CA LYS A 544 -22.16 10.37 -18.13
C LYS A 544 -22.31 8.86 -18.31
N LEU A 545 -22.69 8.41 -19.50
CA LEU A 545 -22.75 6.98 -19.82
C LEU A 545 -21.36 6.34 -19.70
N LEU A 546 -20.34 7.00 -20.27
CA LEU A 546 -18.96 6.52 -20.20
C LEU A 546 -18.43 6.49 -18.76
N HIS A 547 -18.72 7.51 -17.96
CA HIS A 547 -18.38 7.56 -16.53
C HIS A 547 -19.03 6.41 -15.76
N ASN A 548 -20.33 6.20 -15.95
CA ASN A 548 -21.06 5.11 -15.30
C ASN A 548 -20.53 3.73 -15.72
N PHE A 549 -20.13 3.58 -16.98
CA PHE A 549 -19.47 2.36 -17.44
C PHE A 549 -18.12 2.14 -16.74
N GLY A 550 -17.32 3.19 -16.59
CA GLY A 550 -16.08 3.14 -15.79
C GLY A 550 -16.34 2.75 -14.33
N LEU A 551 -17.38 3.31 -13.70
CA LEU A 551 -17.76 2.99 -12.32
C LEU A 551 -18.22 1.53 -12.20
N ALA A 552 -19.00 1.04 -13.17
CA ALA A 552 -19.44 -0.35 -13.19
C ALA A 552 -18.26 -1.33 -13.29
N ILE A 553 -17.26 -1.02 -14.12
CA ILE A 553 -16.03 -1.81 -14.22
C ILE A 553 -15.21 -1.73 -12.92
N LEU A 554 -15.07 -0.55 -12.34
CA LEU A 554 -14.36 -0.37 -11.07
C LEU A 554 -15.01 -1.18 -9.94
N TRP A 555 -16.35 -1.16 -9.84
CA TRP A 555 -17.07 -2.01 -8.89
C TRP A 555 -16.91 -3.50 -9.18
N ALA A 556 -16.92 -3.93 -10.44
CA ALA A 556 -16.63 -5.31 -10.79
C ALA A 556 -15.20 -5.71 -10.35
N ASN A 557 -14.22 -4.83 -10.52
CA ASN A 557 -12.84 -5.03 -10.06
C ASN A 557 -12.77 -5.15 -8.53
N VAL A 558 -13.48 -4.29 -7.78
CA VAL A 558 -13.61 -4.36 -6.31
C VAL A 558 -14.21 -5.69 -5.88
N ILE A 559 -15.31 -6.11 -6.51
CA ILE A 559 -15.99 -7.38 -6.20
C ILE A 559 -15.05 -8.56 -6.48
N ILE A 560 -14.33 -8.58 -7.61
CA ILE A 560 -13.35 -9.65 -7.91
C ILE A 560 -12.24 -9.67 -6.86
N ALA A 561 -11.74 -8.51 -6.44
CA ALA A 561 -10.71 -8.38 -5.40
C ALA A 561 -11.21 -8.83 -4.02
N LEU A 562 -12.49 -8.68 -3.69
CA LEU A 562 -13.06 -9.19 -2.44
C LEU A 562 -13.36 -10.69 -2.51
N LEU A 563 -13.89 -11.18 -3.64
CA LEU A 563 -14.23 -12.60 -3.85
C LEU A 563 -12.99 -13.51 -3.87
N ILE A 564 -11.80 -12.99 -4.15
CA ILE A 564 -10.57 -13.80 -4.06
C ILE A 564 -10.28 -14.26 -2.64
N ILE A 565 -10.73 -13.52 -1.61
CA ILE A 565 -10.52 -13.90 -0.19
C ILE A 565 -11.16 -15.26 0.10
N PRO A 566 -12.50 -15.42 0.07
CA PRO A 566 -13.13 -16.72 0.33
C PRO A 566 -12.69 -17.79 -0.67
N TRP A 567 -12.35 -17.39 -1.90
CA TRP A 567 -11.91 -18.35 -2.90
C TRP A 567 -10.53 -18.95 -2.63
N LEU A 568 -9.54 -18.18 -2.12
CA LEU A 568 -8.26 -18.77 -1.68
C LEU A 568 -8.44 -19.71 -0.49
N PHE A 569 -9.31 -19.35 0.47
CA PHE A 569 -9.68 -20.26 1.56
C PHE A 569 -10.33 -21.54 1.01
N TYR A 570 -11.20 -21.44 0.01
CA TYR A 570 -11.77 -22.60 -0.69
C TYR A 570 -10.69 -23.48 -1.33
N LEU A 571 -9.75 -22.89 -2.07
CA LEU A 571 -8.67 -23.61 -2.75
C LEU A 571 -7.75 -24.35 -1.77
N VAL A 572 -7.48 -23.77 -0.60
CA VAL A 572 -6.60 -24.35 0.41
C VAL A 572 -7.31 -25.39 1.28
N PHE A 573 -8.49 -25.04 1.81
CA PHE A 573 -9.13 -25.83 2.87
C PHE A 573 -10.17 -26.83 2.36
N PHE A 574 -10.82 -26.57 1.23
CA PHE A 574 -11.98 -27.35 0.80
C PHE A 574 -11.74 -28.16 -0.47
N LYS A 575 -10.94 -27.66 -1.41
CA LYS A 575 -10.63 -28.40 -2.63
C LYS A 575 -9.83 -29.66 -2.27
N LYS A 576 -10.41 -30.85 -2.51
CA LYS A 576 -9.67 -32.11 -2.47
C LYS A 576 -8.59 -32.04 -3.54
N ASN A 577 -7.34 -31.86 -3.11
CA ASN A 577 -6.23 -31.94 -4.02
C ASN A 577 -6.15 -33.39 -4.50
N LYS A 578 -6.52 -33.65 -5.75
CA LYS A 578 -6.19 -34.90 -6.47
C LYS A 578 -4.68 -35.00 -6.77
N ILE A 579 -3.86 -34.21 -6.09
CA ILE A 579 -2.40 -34.26 -6.21
C ILE A 579 -2.00 -35.31 -5.18
N THR A 580 -1.71 -36.50 -5.66
CA THR A 580 -1.14 -37.63 -4.92
C THR A 580 0.00 -37.11 -4.03
N ASP A 581 -0.16 -37.27 -2.72
CA ASP A 581 0.90 -37.01 -1.73
C ASP A 581 2.02 -38.05 -1.88
#